data_AF-A0A9Q8PF66-F1
#
_entry.id   AF-A0A9Q8PF66-F1
#
_cell.length_a   1.000
_cell.length_b   1.000
_cell.length_c   1.000
_cell.angle_alpha   90.00
_cell.angle_beta   90.00
_cell.angle_gamma   90.00
#
_symmetry.space_group_name_H-M   'P 1'
#
loop_
_entity.id
_entity.type
_entity.pdbx_description
1 polymer ?
#
loop_
_entity_poly.entity_id
_entity_poly.type
_entity_poly.pdbx_seq_one_letter_code
_entity_poly.pdbx_strand_id
1 'polypeptide(L)'
;MAEAMPYSGESLQYDYPSFPFPIPIKIWHIDTYPALSPTGRASGRTVVIAGASGGIGRTTATSFVKGGAAHIAFLGRKKEALRETQRQVTATNASTISSIWVCDSTDAKILNEIADSVGSWDVQILCAGLMPGPSPIEAAPLNDWWSAFETNVKDAFITTQARQ
;
A
#
# COMPACT_ATOMS: atom_id res chain seq x y z
N MET A 1 -1.28 0.95 23.69
CA MET A 1 -2.71 1.28 23.47
C MET A 1 -2.79 2.78 23.33
N ALA A 2 -2.66 3.31 22.12
CA ALA A 2 -2.83 4.74 21.88
C ALA A 2 -4.27 4.96 21.44
N GLU A 3 -5.01 5.69 22.26
CA GLU A 3 -6.42 6.04 22.08
C GLU A 3 -6.54 7.06 20.94
N ALA A 4 -7.48 6.82 20.01
CA ALA A 4 -7.71 7.72 18.88
C ALA A 4 -8.33 9.02 19.39
N MET A 5 -7.62 10.15 19.21
CA MET A 5 -8.13 11.47 19.59
C MET A 5 -9.17 11.98 18.57
N PRO A 6 -10.23 12.65 19.02
CA PRO A 6 -11.31 13.11 18.16
C PRO A 6 -10.87 14.29 17.29
N TYR A 7 -11.36 14.29 16.05
CA TYR A 7 -11.11 15.30 15.00
C TYR A 7 -11.86 16.60 15.32
N SER A 8 -11.15 17.63 15.81
CA SER A 8 -11.58 19.03 15.66
C SER A 8 -10.93 19.56 14.38
N GLY A 9 -11.70 20.12 13.45
CA GLY A 9 -11.23 20.59 12.14
C GLY A 9 -10.30 21.82 12.18
N GLU A 10 -9.52 22.00 13.24
CA GLU A 10 -8.53 23.05 13.39
C GLU A 10 -7.15 22.50 12.98
N SER A 11 -6.38 23.30 12.22
CA SER A 11 -5.01 22.97 11.87
C SER A 11 -4.18 22.81 13.14
N LEU A 12 -3.83 21.58 13.49
CA LEU A 12 -2.91 21.30 14.59
C LEU A 12 -1.54 21.87 14.21
N GLN A 13 -1.18 23.03 14.77
CA GLN A 13 0.21 23.48 14.82
C GLN A 13 0.96 22.55 15.76
N TYR A 14 1.68 21.59 15.19
CA TYR A 14 2.56 20.74 15.95
C TYR A 14 3.90 21.48 16.13
N ASP A 15 4.31 21.69 17.38
CA ASP A 15 5.58 22.34 17.70
C ASP A 15 6.71 21.30 17.54
N TYR A 16 7.19 21.13 16.31
CA TYR A 16 8.30 20.24 16.01
C TYR A 16 9.62 20.88 16.51
N PRO A 17 10.58 20.08 17.01
CA PRO A 17 11.92 20.58 17.32
C PRO A 17 12.46 21.32 16.11
N SER A 18 12.92 22.55 16.33
CA SER A 18 13.28 23.49 15.27
C SER A 18 14.19 22.81 14.24
N PHE A 19 13.64 22.60 13.04
CA PHE A 19 14.41 22.07 11.92
C PHE A 19 15.61 23.01 11.65
N PRO A 20 16.80 22.47 11.33
CA PRO A 20 18.03 23.26 11.22
C PRO A 20 18.05 24.25 10.04
N PHE A 21 16.98 24.33 9.24
CA PHE A 21 16.87 25.22 8.08
C PHE A 21 15.49 25.90 8.02
N PRO A 22 15.41 27.16 7.54
CA PRO A 22 14.13 27.86 7.40
C PRO A 22 13.27 27.17 6.32
N ILE A 23 12.11 26.66 6.73
CA ILE A 23 11.18 25.96 5.85
C ILE A 23 10.13 26.99 5.36
N PRO A 24 9.89 27.13 4.04
CA PRO A 24 8.90 28.07 3.53
C PRO A 24 7.44 27.62 3.76
N ILE A 25 7.22 26.43 4.32
CA ILE A 25 5.91 25.80 4.50
C ILE A 25 5.35 26.15 5.88
N LYS A 26 4.26 26.92 5.91
CA LYS A 26 3.62 27.39 7.15
C LYS A 26 2.56 26.43 7.71
N ILE A 27 1.99 25.57 6.87
CA ILE A 27 0.90 24.66 7.23
C ILE A 27 1.34 23.24 6.88
N TRP A 28 1.25 22.35 7.86
CA TRP A 28 1.59 20.94 7.71
C TRP A 28 0.31 20.11 7.72
N HIS A 29 0.25 19.12 6.83
CA HIS A 29 -0.84 18.15 6.79
C HIS A 29 -0.28 16.78 7.14
N ILE A 30 -0.81 16.19 8.21
CA ILE A 30 -0.45 14.85 8.70
C ILE A 30 -1.54 13.81 8.39
N ASP A 31 -2.65 14.26 7.80
CA ASP A 31 -3.76 13.44 7.35
C ASP A 31 -4.35 14.03 6.05
N THR A 32 -5.30 13.31 5.48
CA THR A 32 -6.10 13.68 4.32
C THR A 32 -6.82 15.00 4.57
N TYR A 33 -6.62 15.96 3.67
CA TYR A 33 -7.28 17.27 3.67
C TYR A 33 -8.09 17.46 2.39
N PRO A 34 -8.97 18.47 2.27
CA PRO A 34 -9.96 18.55 1.18
C PRO A 34 -9.40 18.38 -0.24
N ALA A 35 -8.22 18.94 -0.54
CA ALA A 35 -7.60 18.79 -1.86
C ALA A 35 -7.12 17.35 -2.15
N LEU A 36 -6.81 16.56 -1.12
CA LEU A 36 -6.41 15.16 -1.21
C LEU A 36 -7.56 14.18 -0.87
N SER A 37 -8.80 14.66 -0.76
CA SER A 37 -9.93 13.78 -0.45
C SER A 37 -10.03 12.62 -1.46
N PRO A 38 -10.08 11.36 -0.99
CA PRO A 38 -10.18 10.20 -1.88
C PRO A 38 -11.60 10.03 -2.45
N THR A 39 -12.61 10.65 -1.84
CA THR A 39 -14.04 10.42 -2.13
C THR A 39 -14.35 10.48 -3.62
N GLY A 40 -14.88 9.38 -4.16
CA GLY A 40 -15.29 9.26 -5.56
C GLY A 40 -14.16 9.09 -6.58
N ARG A 41 -12.88 9.16 -6.18
CA ARG A 41 -11.74 9.08 -7.11
C ARG A 41 -11.46 7.66 -7.63
N ALA A 42 -11.98 6.64 -6.97
CA ALA A 42 -11.81 5.24 -7.34
C ALA A 42 -13.14 4.51 -7.59
N SER A 43 -14.24 5.26 -7.73
CA SER A 43 -15.58 4.71 -7.95
C SER A 43 -15.60 3.67 -9.08
N GLY A 44 -16.03 2.45 -8.75
CA GLY A 44 -16.19 1.39 -9.75
C GLY A 44 -14.89 0.71 -10.18
N ARG A 45 -13.73 1.10 -9.63
CA ARG A 45 -12.43 0.57 -10.04
C ARG A 45 -12.08 -0.72 -9.29
N THR A 46 -11.38 -1.61 -9.99
CA THR A 46 -10.67 -2.73 -9.38
C THR A 46 -9.20 -2.36 -9.15
N VAL A 47 -8.77 -2.47 -7.89
CA VAL A 47 -7.43 -2.08 -7.43
C VAL A 47 -6.67 -3.31 -6.99
N VAL A 48 -5.46 -3.50 -7.52
CA VAL A 48 -4.57 -4.60 -7.14
C VAL A 48 -3.36 -4.05 -6.41
N ILE A 49 -3.06 -4.62 -5.25
CA ILE A 49 -2.04 -4.09 -4.34
C ILE A 49 -1.05 -5.20 -4.00
N ALA A 50 0.14 -5.13 -4.60
CA ALA A 50 1.30 -5.92 -4.17
C ALA A 50 1.88 -5.32 -2.89
N GLY A 51 2.19 -6.16 -1.90
CA GLY A 51 2.65 -5.68 -0.59
C GLY A 51 1.53 -5.15 0.31
N ALA A 52 0.30 -5.63 0.15
CA ALA A 52 -0.86 -5.18 0.93
C ALA A 52 -0.87 -5.59 2.41
N SER A 53 0.12 -6.37 2.87
CA SER A 53 0.16 -6.93 4.23
C SER A 53 0.34 -5.88 5.33
N GLY A 54 0.78 -4.65 5.03
CA GLY A 54 1.01 -3.62 6.05
C GLY A 54 1.52 -2.30 5.48
N GLY A 55 1.94 -1.41 6.38
CA GLY A 55 2.58 -0.14 6.03
C GLY A 55 1.80 0.66 4.98
N ILE A 56 2.53 1.11 3.96
CA ILE A 56 2.00 1.92 2.85
C ILE A 56 0.90 1.15 2.11
N GLY A 57 1.11 -0.12 1.77
CA GLY A 57 0.12 -0.91 1.03
C GLY A 57 -1.23 -1.01 1.73
N ARG A 58 -1.23 -1.19 3.06
CA ARG A 58 -2.47 -1.22 3.87
C ARG A 58 -3.17 0.14 3.90
N THR A 59 -2.44 1.21 4.18
CA THR A 59 -3.02 2.56 4.23
C THR A 59 -3.57 2.98 2.87
N THR A 60 -2.85 2.65 1.79
CA THR A 60 -3.30 2.86 0.41
C THR A 60 -4.58 2.10 0.12
N ALA A 61 -4.69 0.83 0.52
CA ALA A 61 -5.92 0.05 0.40
C ALA A 61 -7.11 0.77 1.04
N THR A 62 -6.97 1.17 2.32
CA THR A 62 -8.01 1.92 3.04
C THR A 62 -8.40 3.22 2.32
N SER A 63 -7.43 3.94 1.73
CA SER A 63 -7.71 5.16 0.95
C SER A 63 -8.52 4.88 -0.33
N PHE A 64 -8.18 3.83 -1.08
CA PHE A 64 -8.94 3.43 -2.27
C PHE A 64 -10.37 3.01 -1.96
N VAL A 65 -10.59 2.35 -0.81
CA VAL A 65 -11.92 2.00 -0.32
C VAL A 65 -12.75 3.25 -0.01
N LYS A 66 -12.16 4.23 0.70
CA LYS A 66 -12.79 5.55 0.92
C LYS A 66 -13.11 6.27 -0.38
N GLY A 67 -12.32 6.01 -1.42
CA GLY A 67 -12.53 6.54 -2.76
C GLY A 67 -13.57 5.83 -3.61
N GLY A 68 -14.20 4.77 -3.11
CA GLY A 68 -15.28 4.05 -3.80
C GLY A 68 -14.82 2.90 -4.68
N ALA A 69 -13.61 2.37 -4.47
CA ALA A 69 -13.16 1.16 -5.17
C ALA A 69 -14.19 0.04 -5.05
N ALA A 70 -14.54 -0.56 -6.19
CA ALA A 70 -15.52 -1.64 -6.25
C ALA A 70 -14.91 -2.96 -5.77
N HIS A 71 -13.64 -3.19 -6.11
CA HIS A 71 -12.92 -4.40 -5.74
C HIS A 71 -11.47 -4.06 -5.39
N ILE A 72 -10.95 -4.63 -4.29
CA ILE A 72 -9.52 -4.61 -3.98
C ILE A 72 -8.96 -6.04 -3.84
N ALA A 73 -7.90 -6.34 -4.58
CA ALA A 73 -7.13 -7.56 -4.47
C ALA A 73 -5.84 -7.32 -3.68
N PHE A 74 -5.69 -8.01 -2.54
CA PHE A 74 -4.53 -7.91 -1.67
C PHE A 74 -3.54 -9.03 -1.96
N LEU A 75 -2.35 -8.67 -2.46
CA LEU A 75 -1.28 -9.62 -2.76
C LEU A 75 -0.18 -9.53 -1.71
N GLY A 76 0.30 -10.69 -1.27
CA GLY A 76 1.47 -10.79 -0.40
C GLY A 76 1.62 -12.15 0.26
N ARG A 77 2.73 -12.33 0.99
CA ARG A 77 3.13 -13.65 1.51
C ARG A 77 2.52 -13.98 2.88
N LYS A 78 2.13 -12.97 3.66
CA LYS A 78 1.69 -13.12 5.06
C LYS A 78 0.17 -13.09 5.16
N LYS A 79 -0.47 -14.27 5.13
CA LYS A 79 -1.94 -14.43 5.12
C LYS A 79 -2.66 -13.69 6.24
N GLU A 80 -2.18 -13.79 7.47
CA GLU A 80 -2.79 -13.20 8.67
C GLU A 80 -2.73 -11.67 8.62
N ALA A 81 -1.63 -11.12 8.09
CA ALA A 81 -1.46 -9.69 7.90
C ALA A 81 -2.35 -9.15 6.77
N LEU A 82 -2.57 -9.93 5.70
CA LEU A 82 -3.55 -9.60 4.65
C LEU A 82 -4.98 -9.64 5.18
N ARG A 83 -5.32 -10.62 6.03
CA ARG A 83 -6.62 -10.68 6.71
C ARG A 83 -6.86 -9.47 7.61
N GLU A 84 -5.82 -8.98 8.28
CA GLU A 84 -5.92 -7.74 9.04
C GLU A 84 -6.20 -6.53 8.14
N THR A 85 -5.47 -6.39 7.03
CA THR A 85 -5.77 -5.35 6.02
C THR A 85 -7.21 -5.46 5.50
N GLN A 86 -7.67 -6.67 5.17
CA GLN A 86 -9.04 -6.90 4.72
C GLN A 86 -10.08 -6.47 5.75
N ARG A 87 -9.89 -6.81 7.03
CA ARG A 87 -10.80 -6.35 8.10
C ARG A 87 -10.91 -4.84 8.17
N GLN A 88 -9.79 -4.12 8.08
CA GLN A 88 -9.78 -2.65 8.10
C GLN A 88 -10.49 -2.04 6.89
N VAL A 89 -10.29 -2.65 5.72
CA VAL A 89 -10.98 -2.27 4.48
C VAL A 89 -12.48 -2.48 4.59
N THR A 90 -12.93 -3.66 5.03
CA THR A 90 -14.36 -3.96 5.22
C THR A 90 -15.01 -3.05 6.26
N ALA A 91 -14.30 -2.73 7.35
CA ALA A 91 -14.77 -1.78 8.35
C ALA A 91 -14.91 -0.34 7.79
N THR A 92 -14.14 0.01 6.76
CA THR A 92 -14.19 1.32 6.11
C THR A 92 -15.35 1.41 5.10
N ASN A 93 -15.56 0.36 4.30
CA ASN A 93 -16.72 0.23 3.41
C ASN A 93 -17.01 -1.25 3.15
N ALA A 94 -18.11 -1.74 3.72
CA ALA A 94 -18.53 -3.13 3.58
C ALA A 94 -18.99 -3.49 2.15
N SER A 95 -19.27 -2.50 1.30
CA SER A 95 -19.74 -2.71 -0.07
C SER A 95 -18.59 -3.04 -1.05
N THR A 96 -17.35 -2.74 -0.68
CA THR A 96 -16.18 -3.04 -1.52
C THR A 96 -15.86 -4.53 -1.46
N ILE A 97 -15.84 -5.18 -2.63
CA ILE A 97 -15.38 -6.57 -2.75
C ILE A 97 -13.90 -6.61 -2.36
N SER A 98 -13.50 -7.60 -1.57
CA SER A 98 -12.11 -7.75 -1.16
C SER A 98 -11.66 -9.20 -1.27
N SER A 99 -10.52 -9.43 -1.92
CA SER A 99 -9.96 -10.76 -2.14
C SER A 99 -8.51 -10.82 -1.66
N ILE A 100 -8.14 -11.92 -0.99
CA ILE A 100 -6.79 -12.16 -0.50
C ILE A 100 -6.10 -13.17 -1.40
N TRP A 101 -4.90 -12.83 -1.86
CA TRP A 101 -4.03 -13.67 -2.65
C TRP A 101 -2.71 -13.86 -1.91
N VAL A 102 -2.52 -15.06 -1.35
CA VAL A 102 -1.26 -15.42 -0.69
C VAL A 102 -0.28 -15.88 -1.75
N CYS A 103 0.64 -15.01 -2.12
CA CYS A 103 1.56 -15.24 -3.25
C CYS A 103 2.90 -14.55 -3.05
N ASP A 104 3.89 -15.00 -3.81
CA ASP A 104 5.07 -14.22 -4.14
C ASP A 104 4.82 -13.52 -5.47
N SER A 105 4.76 -12.19 -5.47
CA SER A 105 4.51 -11.38 -6.66
C SER A 105 5.73 -11.25 -7.59
N THR A 106 6.84 -11.94 -7.27
CA THR A 106 7.93 -12.20 -8.22
C THR A 106 7.72 -13.46 -9.07
N ASP A 107 6.62 -14.19 -8.87
CA ASP A 107 6.21 -15.33 -9.71
C ASP A 107 5.19 -14.88 -10.77
N ALA A 108 5.66 -14.80 -12.02
CA ALA A 108 4.85 -14.37 -13.16
C ALA A 108 3.65 -15.29 -13.43
N LYS A 109 3.79 -16.60 -13.19
CA LYS A 109 2.71 -17.54 -13.44
C LYS A 109 1.57 -17.32 -12.45
N ILE A 110 1.90 -17.18 -11.17
CA ILE A 110 0.91 -16.91 -10.12
C ILE A 110 0.20 -15.59 -10.38
N LEU A 111 0.92 -14.54 -10.81
CA LEU A 111 0.26 -13.27 -11.10
C LEU A 111 -0.69 -13.32 -12.29
N ASN A 112 -0.39 -14.10 -13.33
CA ASN A 112 -1.32 -14.33 -14.43
C ASN A 112 -2.58 -15.09 -13.97
N GLU A 113 -2.42 -16.13 -13.14
CA GLU A 113 -3.56 -16.86 -12.56
C GLU A 113 -4.45 -15.94 -11.69
N ILE A 114 -3.83 -15.03 -10.93
CA ILE A 114 -4.54 -14.01 -10.16
C ILE A 114 -5.23 -13.01 -11.09
N ALA A 115 -4.57 -12.58 -12.17
CA ALA A 115 -5.13 -11.63 -13.13
C ALA A 115 -6.40 -12.19 -13.79
N ASP A 116 -6.35 -13.46 -14.21
CA ASP A 116 -7.47 -14.19 -14.78
C ASP A 116 -8.63 -14.31 -13.78
N SER A 117 -8.33 -14.61 -12.51
CA SER A 117 -9.37 -14.75 -11.50
C SER A 117 -9.96 -13.41 -11.02
N VAL A 118 -9.17 -12.34 -10.99
CA VAL A 118 -9.62 -11.01 -10.53
C VAL A 118 -10.37 -10.27 -11.63
N GLY A 119 -10.09 -10.54 -12.90
CA GLY A 119 -10.92 -10.03 -14.00
C GLY A 119 -10.41 -8.71 -14.57
N SER A 120 -10.88 -7.55 -14.10
CA SER A 120 -10.48 -6.13 -14.32
C SER A 120 -9.29 -5.62 -13.47
N TRP A 121 -8.20 -4.97 -13.92
CA TRP A 121 -7.22 -4.29 -13.04
C TRP A 121 -7.07 -2.86 -13.55
N ASP A 122 -7.86 -1.95 -12.98
CA ASP A 122 -7.81 -0.54 -13.36
C ASP A 122 -6.60 0.19 -12.74
N VAL A 123 -6.18 -0.26 -11.55
CA VAL A 123 -5.13 0.37 -10.77
C VAL A 123 -4.22 -0.70 -10.18
N GLN A 124 -2.92 -0.52 -10.34
CA GLN A 124 -1.88 -1.35 -9.73
C GLN A 124 -1.08 -0.53 -8.73
N ILE A 125 -0.92 -1.06 -7.52
CA ILE A 125 -0.14 -0.44 -6.45
C ILE A 125 1.02 -1.37 -6.11
N LEU A 126 2.22 -0.94 -6.46
CA LEU A 126 3.46 -1.70 -6.35
C LEU A 126 4.15 -1.33 -5.03
N CYS A 127 3.68 -1.92 -3.93
CA CYS A 127 4.16 -1.64 -2.58
C CYS A 127 4.90 -2.82 -1.93
N ALA A 128 5.20 -3.89 -2.68
CA ALA A 128 6.09 -4.93 -2.18
C ALA A 128 7.48 -4.33 -1.96
N GLY A 129 8.05 -4.60 -0.79
CA GLY A 129 9.31 -4.00 -0.38
C GLY A 129 10.07 -4.87 0.59
N LEU A 130 11.38 -4.95 0.39
CA LEU A 130 12.33 -5.58 1.28
C LEU A 130 13.56 -4.69 1.40
N MET A 131 13.92 -4.37 2.64
CA MET A 131 15.16 -3.68 2.97
C MET A 131 15.96 -4.57 3.92
N PRO A 132 17.04 -5.21 3.44
CA PRO A 132 18.01 -5.87 4.31
C PRO A 132 18.58 -4.89 5.35
N GLY A 133 19.17 -5.42 6.42
CA GLY A 133 19.84 -4.59 7.41
C GLY A 133 20.93 -3.71 6.78
N PRO A 134 21.14 -2.48 7.27
CA PRO A 134 22.17 -1.60 6.75
C PRO A 134 23.56 -2.24 6.92
N SER A 135 24.34 -2.27 5.84
CA SER A 135 25.70 -2.81 5.82
C SER A 135 26.54 -2.04 4.79
N PRO A 136 27.86 -1.83 5.02
CA PRO A 136 28.77 -1.42 3.96
C PRO A 136 28.66 -2.35 2.75
N ILE A 137 28.83 -1.81 1.53
CA ILE A 137 28.60 -2.58 0.30
C ILE A 137 29.55 -3.78 0.18
N GLU A 138 30.78 -3.63 0.67
CA GLU A 138 31.81 -4.67 0.72
C GLU A 138 31.49 -5.81 1.70
N ALA A 139 30.58 -5.57 2.65
CA ALA A 139 30.19 -6.52 3.69
C ALA A 139 28.72 -6.97 3.54
N ALA A 140 27.98 -6.45 2.56
CA ALA A 140 26.59 -6.80 2.33
C ALA A 140 26.50 -8.24 1.78
N PRO A 141 25.71 -9.14 2.41
CA PRO A 141 25.50 -10.48 1.87
C PRO A 141 24.83 -10.40 0.49
N LEU A 142 25.45 -11.00 -0.52
CA LEU A 142 24.95 -10.95 -1.90
C LEU A 142 23.51 -11.48 -2.01
N ASN A 143 23.17 -12.55 -1.27
CA ASN A 143 21.83 -13.13 -1.28
C ASN A 143 20.76 -12.18 -0.73
N ASP A 144 21.09 -11.42 0.32
CA ASP A 144 20.17 -10.45 0.92
C ASP A 144 19.94 -9.28 -0.04
N TRP A 145 21.02 -8.79 -0.66
CA TRP A 145 20.95 -7.76 -1.68
C TRP A 145 20.12 -8.21 -2.89
N TRP A 146 20.37 -9.43 -3.39
CA TRP A 146 19.63 -9.99 -4.53
C TRP A 146 18.14 -10.16 -4.21
N SER A 147 17.82 -10.66 -3.02
CA SER A 147 16.43 -10.79 -2.56
C SER A 147 15.72 -9.42 -2.50
N ALA A 148 16.43 -8.37 -2.09
CA ALA A 148 15.92 -7.01 -2.09
C ALA A 148 15.69 -6.49 -3.51
N PHE A 149 16.61 -6.76 -4.43
CA PHE A 149 16.47 -6.41 -5.84
C PHE A 149 15.26 -7.11 -6.47
N GLU A 150 15.08 -8.40 -6.21
CA GLU A 150 13.91 -9.14 -6.69
C GLU A 150 12.60 -8.57 -6.13
N THR A 151 12.55 -8.29 -4.82
CA THR A 151 11.33 -7.76 -4.19
C THR A 151 11.02 -6.32 -4.61
N ASN A 152 12.03 -5.47 -4.80
CA ASN A 152 11.81 -4.04 -5.02
C ASN A 152 11.76 -3.67 -6.51
N VAL A 153 12.37 -4.47 -7.39
CA VAL A 153 12.50 -4.16 -8.82
C VAL A 153 11.77 -5.19 -9.68
N LYS A 154 12.11 -6.47 -9.52
CA LYS A 154 11.53 -7.56 -10.33
C LYS A 154 10.03 -7.71 -10.07
N ASP A 155 9.59 -7.61 -8.81
CA ASP A 155 8.18 -7.59 -8.41
C ASP A 155 7.35 -6.58 -9.21
N ALA A 156 7.80 -5.33 -9.24
CA ALA A 156 7.12 -4.24 -9.91
C ALA A 156 6.99 -4.52 -11.42
N PHE A 157 8.07 -5.04 -12.03
CA PHE A 157 8.08 -5.42 -13.43
C PHE A 157 7.08 -6.53 -13.73
N ILE A 158 7.10 -7.62 -12.97
CA ILE A 158 6.24 -8.79 -13.19
C ILE A 158 4.77 -8.46 -12.91
N THR A 159 4.48 -7.74 -11.81
CA THR A 159 3.11 -7.31 -11.49
C THR A 159 2.54 -6.45 -12.61
N THR A 160 3.34 -5.54 -13.17
CA THR A 160 2.94 -4.71 -14.31
C THR A 160 2.71 -5.56 -15.57
N GLN A 161 3.50 -6.59 -15.80
CA GLN A 161 3.36 -7.49 -16.96
C GLN A 161 2.17 -8.44 -16.88
N ALA A 162 1.78 -8.86 -15.67
CA ALA A 162 0.66 -9.78 -15.46
C ALA A 162 -0.68 -9.24 -15.99
N ARG A 163 -0.69 -7.99 -16.42
CA ARG A 163 -1.88 -7.30 -16.87
C ARG A 163 -1.60 -6.16 -17.84
N GLN A 164 -1.90 -6.42 -19.10
CA GLN A 164 -2.55 -5.49 -20.02
C GLN A 164 -3.93 -6.05 -20.37
#